data_AF-A0A954PK95-F1
#
_entry.id   AF-A0A954PK95-F1
#
_cell.length_a   1.000
_cell.length_b   1.000
_cell.length_c   1.000
_cell.angle_alpha   90.00
_cell.angle_beta   90.00
_cell.angle_gamma   90.00
#
_symmetry.space_group_name_H-M   'P 1'
#
loop_
_entity.id
_entity.type
_entity.pdbx_description
1 polymer ?
#
loop_
_entity_poly.entity_id
_entity_poly.type
_entity_poly.pdbx_seq_one_letter_code
_entity_poly.pdbx_strand_id
1 'polypeptide(L)'
;MKTCECLGWWQQEGWGRQPMRELQLGFSGHCIEGHGVDVVAPFSLTGLLRPDGTVQIVKQYLGRHTVQYVGHYDGEGTLFGQWGIGGCRGDWSIKLLRPQAEGPSCDIAELAPRQSRL
;
A
#
# COMPACT_ATOMS: atom_id res chain seq x y z
N MET A 1 -14.48 -7.62 -4.82
CA MET A 1 -13.39 -7.06 -3.98
C MET A 1 -13.81 -5.66 -3.57
N LYS A 2 -13.77 -5.31 -2.27
CA LYS A 2 -14.02 -3.92 -1.84
C LYS A 2 -12.73 -3.12 -2.03
N THR A 3 -12.85 -1.91 -2.54
CA THR A 3 -11.74 -0.96 -2.70
C THR A 3 -11.89 0.21 -1.75
N CYS A 4 -10.75 0.79 -1.35
CA CYS A 4 -10.67 2.02 -0.59
C CYS A 4 -9.78 3.02 -1.32
N GLU A 5 -10.16 4.30 -1.25
CA GLU A 5 -9.29 5.39 -1.60
C GLU A 5 -8.15 5.50 -0.58
N CYS A 6 -6.98 5.93 -1.05
CA CYS A 6 -5.78 5.97 -0.24
C CYS A 6 -5.00 7.26 -0.49
N LEU A 7 -4.22 7.68 0.52
CA LEU A 7 -3.17 8.68 0.38
C LEU A 7 -1.82 7.98 0.40
N GLY A 8 -1.09 8.00 -0.71
CA GLY A 8 0.21 7.35 -0.82
C GLY A 8 1.33 8.31 -1.17
N TRP A 9 2.54 7.99 -0.73
CA TRP A 9 3.76 8.61 -1.21
C TRP A 9 4.93 7.62 -1.17
N TRP A 10 5.92 7.84 -2.03
CA TRP A 10 7.26 7.26 -1.92
C TRP A 10 8.28 8.38 -1.89
N GLN A 11 9.43 8.16 -1.24
CA GLN A 11 10.48 9.14 -1.12
C GLN A 11 11.74 8.63 -1.83
N GLN A 12 12.40 9.53 -2.56
CA GLN A 12 13.75 9.29 -3.07
C GLN A 12 14.69 10.37 -2.55
N GLU A 13 15.87 9.93 -2.12
CA GLU A 13 16.92 10.82 -1.66
C GLU A 13 17.24 11.87 -2.74
N GLY A 14 17.32 13.14 -2.33
CA GLY A 14 17.51 14.28 -3.23
C GLY A 14 16.25 14.82 -3.90
N TRP A 15 15.16 14.04 -3.96
CA TRP A 15 13.91 14.44 -4.64
C TRP A 15 12.72 14.60 -3.68
N GLY A 16 12.86 14.15 -2.43
CA GLY A 16 11.80 14.22 -1.44
C GLY A 16 10.63 13.28 -1.73
N ARG A 17 9.48 13.55 -1.12
CA ARG A 17 8.28 12.72 -1.24
C ARG A 17 7.54 13.00 -2.56
N GLN A 18 7.28 11.94 -3.29
CA GLN A 18 6.47 11.91 -4.50
C GLN A 18 5.09 11.35 -4.16
N PRO A 19 4.00 12.14 -4.31
CA PRO A 19 2.65 11.66 -4.01
C PRO A 19 2.16 10.68 -5.08
N MET A 20 1.43 9.67 -4.64
CA MET A 20 0.61 8.80 -5.47
C MET A 20 -0.81 9.37 -5.52
N ARG A 21 -1.29 9.68 -6.71
CA ARG A 21 -2.62 10.24 -6.99
C ARG A 21 -3.55 9.14 -7.46
N GLU A 22 -4.85 9.35 -7.26
CA GLU A 22 -5.91 8.40 -7.64
C GLU A 22 -5.65 6.99 -7.09
N LEU A 23 -4.98 6.91 -5.93
CA LEU A 23 -4.54 5.65 -5.36
C LEU A 23 -5.74 4.92 -4.76
N GLN A 24 -5.99 3.72 -5.27
CA GLN A 24 -6.99 2.81 -4.74
C GLN A 24 -6.37 1.47 -4.43
N LEU A 25 -6.72 0.91 -3.26
CA LEU A 25 -6.35 -0.44 -2.86
C LEU A 25 -7.60 -1.28 -2.60
N GLY A 26 -7.61 -2.50 -3.11
CA GLY A 26 -8.58 -3.53 -2.81
C GLY A 26 -7.93 -4.69 -2.06
N PHE A 27 -8.70 -5.30 -1.16
CA PHE A 27 -8.27 -6.42 -0.34
C PHE A 27 -9.19 -7.61 -0.56
N SER A 28 -8.60 -8.80 -0.71
CA SER A 28 -9.32 -10.08 -0.80
C SER A 28 -8.55 -11.14 -0.04
N GLY A 29 -8.95 -11.39 1.21
CA GLY A 29 -8.09 -12.12 2.16
C GLY A 29 -6.77 -11.40 2.32
N HIS A 30 -5.65 -12.13 2.25
CA HIS A 30 -4.31 -11.54 2.34
C HIS A 30 -3.84 -10.84 1.06
N CYS A 31 -4.59 -10.92 -0.05
CA CYS A 31 -4.18 -10.33 -1.32
C CYS A 31 -4.51 -8.84 -1.36
N ILE A 32 -3.54 -8.05 -1.83
CA ILE A 32 -3.66 -6.63 -2.12
C ILE A 32 -3.63 -6.46 -3.64
N GLU A 33 -4.61 -5.73 -4.17
CA GLU A 33 -4.59 -5.23 -5.54
C GLU A 33 -4.81 -3.72 -5.53
N GLY A 34 -4.30 -3.01 -6.52
CA GLY A 34 -4.50 -1.57 -6.57
C GLY A 34 -3.95 -0.92 -7.83
N HIS A 35 -4.19 0.37 -7.93
CA HIS A 35 -3.70 1.20 -9.03
C HIS A 35 -3.59 2.66 -8.58
N GLY A 36 -2.85 3.44 -9.37
CA GLY A 36 -2.72 4.87 -9.18
C GLY A 36 -1.78 5.47 -10.21
N VAL A 37 -1.48 6.75 -10.03
CA VAL A 37 -0.56 7.51 -10.90
C VAL A 37 0.41 8.29 -10.03
N ASP A 38 1.67 8.36 -10.42
CA ASP A 38 2.62 9.29 -9.83
C ASP A 38 3.45 10.00 -10.91
N VAL A 39 4.51 10.70 -10.50
CA VAL A 39 5.40 11.46 -11.39
C VAL A 39 6.08 10.60 -12.47
N VAL A 40 6.16 9.27 -12.29
CA VAL A 40 6.79 8.37 -13.27
C VAL A 40 5.79 7.97 -14.35
N ALA A 41 4.65 7.39 -13.96
CA ALA A 41 3.59 6.91 -14.86
C ALA A 41 2.41 6.33 -14.06
N PRO A 42 1.28 6.01 -14.74
CA PRO A 42 0.28 5.09 -14.21
C PRO A 42 0.88 3.73 -13.84
N PHE A 43 0.38 3.14 -12.76
CA PHE A 43 0.86 1.87 -12.23
C PHE A 43 -0.26 1.00 -11.65
N SER A 44 0.01 -0.30 -11.55
CA SER A 44 -0.74 -1.24 -10.72
C SER A 44 0.09 -1.69 -9.51
N LEU A 45 -0.60 -2.13 -8.47
CA LEU A 45 -0.06 -2.73 -7.25
C LEU A 45 -0.64 -4.14 -7.10
N THR A 46 0.21 -5.12 -6.83
CA THR A 46 -0.19 -6.48 -6.48
C THR A 46 0.65 -6.96 -5.32
N GLY A 47 0.07 -7.58 -4.30
CA GLY A 47 0.83 -7.90 -3.10
C GLY A 47 0.09 -8.72 -2.07
N LEU A 48 0.72 -8.85 -0.91
CA LEU A 48 0.23 -9.59 0.25
C LEU A 48 0.33 -8.75 1.52
N LEU A 49 -0.72 -8.78 2.34
CA LEU A 49 -0.75 -8.39 3.75
C LEU A 49 -0.92 -9.65 4.60
N ARG A 50 0.15 -10.07 5.28
CA ARG A 50 0.14 -11.27 6.14
C ARG A 50 -0.50 -10.98 7.51
N PRO A 51 -0.98 -12.02 8.21
CA PRO A 51 -1.57 -11.88 9.55
C PRO A 51 -0.66 -11.25 10.60
N ASP A 52 0.65 -11.29 10.42
CA ASP A 52 1.63 -10.67 11.32
C ASP A 52 1.84 -9.17 11.02
N GLY A 53 1.11 -8.63 10.05
CA GLY A 53 1.25 -7.25 9.59
C GLY A 53 2.34 -7.07 8.53
N THR A 54 3.06 -8.10 8.10
CA THR A 54 4.06 -7.99 7.04
C THR A 54 3.41 -7.66 5.70
N VAL A 55 3.96 -6.68 4.99
CA VAL A 55 3.47 -6.22 3.68
C VAL A 55 4.53 -6.47 2.61
N GLN A 56 4.12 -7.07 1.49
CA GLN A 56 4.94 -7.24 0.29
C GLN A 56 4.12 -6.86 -0.94
N ILE A 57 4.49 -5.80 -1.63
CA ILE A 57 3.78 -5.28 -2.81
C ILE A 57 4.77 -5.15 -3.97
N VAL A 58 4.32 -5.53 -5.17
CA VAL A 58 4.98 -5.24 -6.43
C VAL A 58 4.19 -4.14 -7.12
N LYS A 59 4.89 -3.04 -7.40
CA LYS A 59 4.39 -1.94 -8.23
C LYS A 59 4.86 -2.13 -9.66
N GLN A 60 3.93 -2.22 -10.60
CA GLN A 60 4.22 -2.34 -12.02
C GLN A 60 3.79 -1.07 -12.75
N TYR A 61 4.75 -0.34 -13.31
CA TYR A 61 4.44 0.72 -14.28
C TYR A 61 4.07 0.07 -15.62
N LEU A 62 2.95 0.47 -16.23
CA LEU A 62 2.44 -0.19 -17.45
C LEU A 62 3.52 -0.22 -18.56
N GLY A 63 3.89 -1.42 -19.01
CA GLY A 63 4.89 -1.65 -20.06
C GLY A 63 6.34 -1.29 -19.68
N ARG A 64 6.64 -1.11 -18.39
CA ARG A 64 7.95 -0.66 -17.90
C ARG A 64 8.48 -1.58 -16.78
N HIS A 65 9.16 -1.01 -15.80
CA HIS A 65 9.82 -1.72 -14.71
C HIS A 65 8.89 -1.96 -13.51
N THR A 66 9.29 -2.92 -12.69
CA THR A 66 8.69 -3.21 -11.38
C THR A 66 9.49 -2.59 -10.25
N VAL A 67 8.81 -2.11 -9.21
CA VAL A 67 9.41 -1.68 -7.95
C VAL A 67 8.86 -2.54 -6.82
N GLN A 68 9.74 -3.05 -5.95
CA GLN A 68 9.32 -3.84 -4.79
C GLN A 68 9.08 -2.93 -3.60
N TYR A 69 8.00 -3.16 -2.85
CA TYR A 69 7.61 -2.44 -1.65
C TYR A 69 7.49 -3.47 -0.53
N VAL A 70 8.37 -3.39 0.47
CA VAL A 70 8.36 -4.26 1.65
C VAL A 70 8.17 -3.42 2.88
N GLY A 71 7.30 -3.84 3.80
CA GLY A 71 6.92 -3.03 4.93
C GLY A 71 6.02 -3.72 5.93
N HIS A 72 5.33 -2.92 6.72
CA HIS A 72 4.41 -3.35 7.74
C HIS A 72 3.10 -2.56 7.70
N TYR A 73 2.05 -3.17 8.23
CA TYR A 73 0.79 -2.53 8.57
C TYR A 73 0.79 -2.12 10.05
N ASP A 74 0.40 -0.89 10.35
CA ASP A 74 0.37 -0.36 11.73
C ASP A 74 -0.80 -0.87 12.57
N GLY A 75 -1.79 -1.54 11.97
CA GLY A 75 -3.03 -1.94 12.63
C GLY A 75 -4.13 -0.87 12.60
N GLU A 76 -3.81 0.37 12.27
CA GLU A 76 -4.69 1.54 12.36
C GLU A 76 -5.03 2.17 11.00
N GLY A 77 -4.49 1.65 9.90
CA GLY A 77 -4.84 2.06 8.55
C GLY A 77 -3.67 2.55 7.72
N THR A 78 -2.42 2.32 8.14
CA THR A 78 -1.22 2.72 7.40
C THR A 78 -0.35 1.53 7.06
N LEU A 79 -0.07 1.36 5.77
CA LEU A 79 0.97 0.50 5.24
C LEU A 79 2.22 1.37 5.05
N PHE A 80 3.40 0.93 5.51
CA PHE A 80 4.62 1.71 5.38
C PHE A 80 5.87 0.82 5.35
N GLY A 81 6.96 1.33 4.78
CA GLY A 81 8.22 0.58 4.73
C GLY A 81 9.20 1.16 3.73
N GLN A 82 9.94 0.27 3.07
CA GLN A 82 10.93 0.63 2.06
C GLN A 82 10.58 0.06 0.69
N TRP A 83 10.82 0.86 -0.35
CA TRP A 83 10.76 0.43 -1.73
C TRP A 83 12.18 0.17 -2.25
N GLY A 84 12.29 -0.66 -3.28
CA GLY A 84 13.57 -0.99 -3.91
C GLY A 84 13.45 -1.32 -5.40
N ILE A 85 14.42 -0.83 -6.18
CA ILE A 85 14.65 -1.22 -7.58
C ILE A 85 16.12 -0.97 -7.96
N GLY A 86 16.81 -1.97 -8.53
CA GLY A 86 18.12 -1.78 -9.13
C GLY A 86 19.18 -1.13 -8.23
N GLY A 87 19.16 -1.41 -6.93
CA GLY A 87 20.07 -0.80 -5.94
C GLY A 87 19.58 0.53 -5.36
N CYS A 88 18.58 1.18 -5.97
CA CYS A 88 17.88 2.33 -5.41
C CYS A 88 16.87 1.87 -4.35
N ARG A 89 16.70 2.69 -3.31
CA ARG A 89 15.73 2.46 -2.24
C ARG A 89 15.21 3.77 -1.67
N GLY A 90 14.11 3.69 -0.94
CA GLY A 90 13.60 4.80 -0.15
C GLY A 90 12.35 4.43 0.62
N ASP A 91 11.85 5.36 1.43
CA ASP A 91 10.68 5.10 2.27
C ASP A 91 9.38 5.27 1.48
N TRP A 92 8.33 4.61 1.94
CA TRP A 92 6.97 4.81 1.44
C TRP A 92 5.94 4.70 2.55
N SER A 93 4.77 5.28 2.30
CA SER A 93 3.59 5.13 3.14
C SER A 93 2.34 5.20 2.29
N ILE A 94 1.36 4.35 2.61
CA ILE A 94 0.02 4.36 2.06
C ILE A 94 -0.95 4.35 3.24
N LYS A 95 -1.70 5.44 3.40
CA LYS A 95 -2.77 5.57 4.38
C LYS A 95 -4.10 5.28 3.72
N LEU A 96 -4.85 4.36 4.30
CA LEU A 96 -6.16 3.96 3.85
C LEU A 96 -7.19 4.99 4.34
N LEU A 97 -8.02 5.49 3.43
CA LEU A 97 -9.09 6.40 3.80
C LEU A 97 -10.32 5.57 4.17
N ARG A 98 -10.90 5.87 5.33
CA ARG A 98 -12.20 5.29 5.71
C ARG A 98 -13.27 5.86 4.77
N PRO A 99 -14.23 5.04 4.32
CA PRO A 99 -15.38 5.56 3.57
C PRO A 99 -16.08 6.67 4.36
N GLN A 100 -16.33 7.79 3.70
CA GLN A 100 -17.12 8.89 4.24
C GLN A 100 -18.59 8.47 4.13
N ALA A 101 -19.17 7.98 5.24
CA ALA A 101 -20.56 7.51 5.45
C ALA A 101 -20.82 5.98 5.35
N GLU A 102 -21.82 5.57 6.13
CA GLU A 102 -22.08 4.27 6.76
C GLU A 102 -22.13 3.05 5.81
N GLY A 103 -21.32 2.03 6.07
CA GLY A 103 -21.33 0.74 5.37
C GLY A 103 -20.03 -0.04 5.60
N PRO A 104 -20.03 -1.39 5.53
CA PRO A 104 -18.98 -2.20 6.14
C PRO A 104 -17.63 -1.92 5.48
N SER A 105 -16.71 -1.50 6.34
CA SER A 105 -15.25 -1.42 6.23
C SER A 105 -14.66 -2.19 5.05
N CYS A 106 -13.59 -1.66 4.44
CA CYS A 106 -12.60 -2.55 3.85
C CYS A 106 -12.07 -3.36 5.03
N ASP A 107 -12.47 -4.62 5.14
CA ASP A 107 -12.32 -5.46 6.34
C ASP A 107 -10.85 -5.85 6.58
N ILE A 108 -10.01 -4.86 6.86
CA ILE A 108 -8.61 -5.06 7.26
C ILE A 108 -8.53 -5.42 8.74
N ALA A 109 -9.57 -5.06 9.51
CA ALA A 109 -9.74 -5.49 10.89
C ALA A 109 -9.82 -7.02 11.04
N GLU A 110 -10.15 -7.76 9.97
CA GLU A 110 -10.16 -9.22 9.98
C GLU A 110 -8.79 -9.84 9.60
N LEU A 111 -7.87 -9.04 9.03
CA LEU A 111 -6.52 -9.45 8.61
C LEU A 111 -5.42 -9.02 9.59
N ALA A 112 -5.71 -8.05 10.45
CA ALA A 112 -4.79 -7.60 11.49
C ALA A 112 -4.62 -8.67 12.59
N PRO A 113 -3.42 -8.84 13.15
CA PRO A 113 -3.25 -9.74 14.28
C PRO A 113 -4.14 -9.27 15.43
N ARG A 114 -5.01 -10.15 15.91
CA ARG A 114 -5.72 -9.93 17.19
C ARG A 114 -4.63 -9.83 18.25
N GLN A 115 -4.30 -8.61 18.69
CA GLN A 115 -3.46 -8.46 19.86
C GLN A 115 -4.23 -9.01 21.06
N SER A 116 -3.85 -10.20 21.52
CA SER A 116 -4.23 -10.69 22.83
C SER A 116 -3.64 -9.73 23.86
N ARG A 117 -4.48 -8.84 24.39
CA ARG A 117 -4.17 -8.13 25.64
C ARG A 117 -3.92 -9.20 26.70
N LEU A 118 -2.68 -9.24 27.21
CA LEU A 118 -2.37 -9.76 28.53
C LEU A 118 -2.79 -8.73 29.58
#